data_AF-A0A7Y5KF56-F1
#
_entry.id   AF-A0A7Y5KF56-F1
#
_cell.length_a   1.000
_cell.length_b   1.000
_cell.length_c   1.000
_cell.angle_alpha   90.00
_cell.angle_beta   90.00
_cell.angle_gamma   90.00
#
_symmetry.space_group_name_H-M   'P 1'
#
loop_
_entity.id
_entity.type
_entity.pdbx_description
1 polymer ?
#
loop_
_entity_poly.entity_id
_entity_poly.type
_entity_poly.pdbx_seq_one_letter_code
_entity_poly.pdbx_strand_id
1 'polypeptide(L)'
;MNDAKQIPDFKSYQEAAEFWDTHSLADYWDQTEPAEFEVANQVRRRYLVPVDRDLIGRVQQVARVRGVTTESLVNLLIEQRLREIEVVAAAQ
;
A
#
# COMPACT_ATOMS: atom_id res chain seq x y z
N MET A 1 22.24 28.09 -29.83
CA MET A 1 23.43 27.86 -28.98
C MET A 1 22.91 27.15 -27.75
N ASN A 2 23.12 25.84 -27.68
CA ASN A 2 22.70 25.03 -26.56
C ASN A 2 23.79 25.13 -25.50
N ASP A 3 23.61 26.00 -24.52
CA ASP A 3 24.38 25.89 -23.29
C ASP A 3 24.06 24.52 -22.69
N ALA A 4 25.05 23.63 -22.68
CA ALA A 4 24.90 22.24 -22.30
C ALA A 4 24.54 22.13 -20.81
N LYS A 5 23.25 22.24 -20.48
CA LYS A 5 22.74 21.94 -19.14
C LYS A 5 22.92 20.44 -18.91
N GLN A 6 23.78 20.05 -17.97
CA GLN A 6 23.91 18.65 -17.54
C GLN A 6 23.20 18.43 -16.22
N ILE A 7 22.63 17.24 -16.03
CA ILE A 7 22.09 16.82 -14.74
C ILE A 7 23.28 16.63 -13.77
N PRO A 8 23.32 17.30 -12.60
CA PRO A 8 24.40 17.13 -11.63
C PRO A 8 24.40 15.74 -10.98
N ASP A 9 25.57 15.28 -10.53
CA ASP A 9 25.70 14.13 -9.64
C ASP A 9 25.23 14.52 -8.23
N PHE A 10 24.01 14.13 -7.87
CA PHE A 10 23.43 14.40 -6.55
C PHE A 10 24.06 13.51 -5.48
N LYS A 11 24.41 14.11 -4.33
CA LYS A 11 24.95 13.39 -3.16
C LYS A 11 23.86 12.92 -2.20
N SER A 12 22.62 13.40 -2.38
CA SER A 12 21.45 12.99 -1.58
C SER A 12 20.14 13.16 -2.33
N TYR A 13 19.09 12.47 -1.88
CA TYR A 13 17.74 12.65 -2.42
C TYR A 13 17.18 14.06 -2.17
N GLN A 14 17.57 14.72 -1.08
CA GLN A 14 17.14 16.07 -0.77
C GLN A 14 17.72 17.09 -1.76
N GLU A 15 19.01 16.95 -2.09
CA GLU A 15 19.68 17.80 -3.09
C GLU A 15 19.06 17.65 -4.49
N ALA A 16 18.71 16.42 -4.88
CA ALA A 16 17.98 16.18 -6.12
C ALA A 16 16.60 16.85 -6.12
N ALA A 17 15.86 16.79 -5.01
CA ALA A 17 14.56 17.44 -4.88
C ALA A 17 14.67 18.97 -4.99
N GLU A 18 15.60 19.58 -4.26
CA GLU A 18 15.84 21.03 -4.29
C GLU A 18 16.22 21.52 -5.71
N PHE A 19 16.98 20.72 -6.46
CA PHE A 19 17.28 21.00 -7.86
C PHE A 19 16.03 20.96 -8.74
N TRP A 20 15.24 19.89 -8.67
CA TRP A 20 14.05 19.71 -9.51
C TRP A 20 12.86 20.63 -9.13
N ASP A 21 12.84 21.19 -7.92
CA ASP A 21 11.87 22.23 -7.54
C ASP A 21 11.99 23.51 -8.38
N THR A 22 13.18 23.77 -8.91
CA THR A 22 13.49 24.99 -9.68
C THR A 22 13.80 24.72 -11.16
N HIS A 23 14.02 23.45 -11.55
CA HIS A 23 14.38 23.05 -12.90
C HIS A 23 13.29 22.18 -13.54
N SER A 24 12.90 22.51 -14.76
CA SER A 24 11.95 21.70 -15.53
C SER A 24 12.62 20.44 -16.06
N LEU A 25 12.02 19.27 -15.85
CA LEU A 25 12.48 18.00 -16.44
C LEU A 25 12.57 18.05 -17.97
N ALA A 26 11.70 18.83 -18.62
CA ALA A 26 11.68 18.95 -20.08
C ALA A 26 12.99 19.52 -20.65
N ASP A 27 13.71 20.33 -19.88
CA ASP A 27 15.00 20.91 -20.29
C ASP A 27 16.13 19.86 -20.34
N TYR A 28 15.91 18.68 -19.76
CA TYR A 28 16.88 17.61 -19.63
C TYR A 28 16.41 16.31 -20.28
N TRP A 29 15.34 16.35 -21.10
CA TRP A 29 14.68 15.15 -21.64
C TRP A 29 15.65 14.22 -22.40
N ASP A 30 16.57 14.78 -23.18
CA ASP A 30 17.59 14.04 -23.94
C ASP A 30 18.62 13.30 -23.07
N GLN A 31 18.67 13.59 -21.76
CA GLN A 31 19.53 12.95 -20.76
C GLN A 31 18.77 11.95 -19.88
N THR A 32 17.47 11.76 -20.11
CA THR A 32 16.63 10.83 -19.33
C THR A 32 16.33 9.57 -20.11
N GLU A 33 16.03 8.49 -19.39
CA GLU A 33 15.53 7.25 -19.95
C GLU A 33 14.10 6.96 -19.48
N PRO A 34 13.27 6.29 -20.29
CA PRO A 34 11.94 5.86 -19.87
C PRO A 34 12.02 4.94 -18.65
N ALA A 35 11.37 5.32 -17.55
CA ALA A 35 11.21 4.46 -16.39
C ALA A 35 10.01 3.52 -16.61
N GLU A 36 10.25 2.21 -16.66
CA GLU A 36 9.20 1.20 -16.66
C GLU A 36 8.73 0.95 -15.22
N PHE A 37 7.46 1.21 -14.93
CA PHE A 37 6.83 0.86 -13.66
C PHE A 37 5.41 0.33 -13.87
N GLU A 38 5.06 -0.69 -13.11
CA GLU A 38 3.69 -1.22 -13.08
C GLU A 38 2.88 -0.43 -12.06
N VAL A 39 1.98 0.42 -12.53
CA VAL A 39 0.90 0.92 -11.67
C VAL A 39 -0.14 -0.17 -11.58
N ALA A 40 -0.40 -0.67 -10.37
CA ALA A 40 -1.47 -1.63 -10.18
C ALA A 40 -2.82 -0.98 -10.54
N ASN A 41 -3.34 -1.25 -11.74
CA ASN A 41 -4.62 -0.70 -12.26
C ASN A 41 -5.84 -1.03 -11.38
N GLN A 42 -5.69 -1.98 -10.46
CA GLN A 42 -6.71 -2.38 -9.50
C GLN A 42 -6.11 -2.40 -8.11
N VAL A 43 -5.89 -1.22 -7.53
CA VAL A 43 -5.76 -1.13 -6.07
C VAL A 43 -7.10 -1.57 -5.48
N ARG A 44 -7.21 -2.87 -5.17
CA ARG A 44 -8.39 -3.41 -4.46
C ARG A 44 -8.65 -2.52 -3.26
N ARG A 45 -9.88 -2.03 -3.10
CA ARG A 45 -10.25 -1.23 -1.92
C ARG A 45 -9.91 -2.03 -0.68
N ARG A 46 -8.94 -1.56 0.09
CA ARG A 46 -8.58 -2.15 1.37
C ARG A 46 -9.33 -1.40 2.45
N TYR A 47 -10.15 -2.13 3.20
CA TYR A 47 -10.76 -1.60 4.41
C TYR A 47 -9.84 -1.93 5.59
N LEU A 48 -9.39 -0.89 6.28
CA LEU A 48 -8.53 -1.04 7.45
C LEU A 48 -9.38 -0.87 8.71
N VAL A 49 -9.38 -1.88 9.56
CA VAL A 49 -10.04 -1.87 10.85
C VAL A 49 -8.96 -2.02 11.92
N PRO A 50 -8.81 -1.06 12.85
CA PRO A 50 -7.94 -1.23 14.00
C PRO A 50 -8.40 -2.42 14.84
N VAL A 51 -7.46 -3.32 15.17
CA VAL A 51 -7.71 -4.50 16.01
C VAL A 51 -6.76 -4.43 17.20
N ASP A 52 -7.27 -4.78 18.37
CA ASP A 52 -6.47 -4.89 19.59
C ASP A 52 -5.27 -5.85 19.39
N ARG A 53 -4.13 -5.50 20.01
CA ARG A 53 -2.86 -6.21 19.85
C ARG A 53 -2.94 -7.67 20.29
N ASP A 54 -3.57 -7.93 21.44
CA ASP A 54 -3.63 -9.28 21.99
C ASP A 54 -4.61 -10.13 21.19
N LEU A 55 -5.71 -9.51 20.72
CA LEU A 55 -6.67 -10.15 19.83
C LEU A 55 -6.01 -10.58 18.51
N ILE A 56 -5.32 -9.67 17.81
CA ILE A 56 -4.70 -10.02 16.52
C ILE A 56 -3.59 -11.07 16.69
N GLY A 57 -2.84 -11.02 17.80
CA GLY A 57 -1.84 -12.05 18.13
C GLY A 57 -2.45 -13.45 18.25
N ARG A 58 -3.58 -13.56 18.95
CA ARG A 58 -4.32 -14.84 19.07
C ARG A 58 -4.85 -15.32 17.71
N VAL A 59 -5.41 -14.42 16.91
CA VAL A 59 -5.93 -14.77 15.57
C VAL A 59 -4.80 -15.27 14.68
N GLN A 60 -3.64 -14.60 14.66
CA GLN A 60 -2.47 -15.02 13.89
C GLN A 60 -1.97 -16.41 14.31
N GLN A 61 -1.93 -16.71 15.62
CA GLN A 61 -1.54 -18.02 16.11
C GLN A 61 -2.50 -19.11 15.60
N VAL A 62 -3.80 -18.88 15.68
CA VAL A 62 -4.81 -19.84 15.20
C VAL A 62 -4.74 -20.00 13.68
N ALA A 63 -4.59 -18.91 12.93
CA ALA A 63 -4.46 -18.93 11.47
C ALA A 63 -3.24 -19.77 11.04
N ARG A 64 -2.10 -19.57 11.71
CA ARG A 64 -0.86 -20.34 11.48
C ARG A 64 -1.06 -21.83 11.72
N VAL A 65 -1.68 -22.22 12.84
CA VAL A 65 -1.94 -23.63 13.16
C VAL A 65 -2.88 -24.28 12.14
N ARG A 66 -3.84 -23.51 11.61
CA ARG A 66 -4.81 -23.97 10.61
C ARG A 66 -4.30 -23.90 9.17
N GLY A 67 -3.10 -23.37 8.92
CA GLY A 67 -2.54 -23.22 7.59
C GLY A 67 -3.30 -22.22 6.69
N VAL A 68 -3.99 -21.24 7.29
CA VAL A 68 -4.74 -20.20 6.57
C VAL A 68 -4.16 -18.82 6.84
N THR A 69 -4.49 -17.84 5.99
CA THR A 69 -4.09 -16.45 6.24
C THR A 69 -4.90 -15.84 7.39
N THR A 70 -4.31 -14.88 8.09
CA THR A 70 -5.01 -14.08 9.12
C THR A 70 -6.26 -13.42 8.53
N GLU A 71 -6.17 -12.87 7.33
CA GLU A 71 -7.30 -12.25 6.62
C GLU A 71 -8.45 -13.25 6.40
N SER A 72 -8.14 -14.45 5.88
CA SER A 72 -9.16 -15.49 5.66
C SER A 72 -9.84 -15.90 6.97
N LEU A 73 -9.07 -16.05 8.06
CA LEU A 73 -9.63 -16.41 9.35
C LEU A 73 -10.50 -15.28 9.92
N VAL A 74 -10.05 -14.02 9.83
CA VAL A 74 -10.83 -12.86 10.29
C VAL A 74 -12.15 -12.76 9.54
N ASN A 75 -12.13 -12.85 8.21
CA ASN A 75 -13.34 -12.77 7.40
C ASN A 75 -14.33 -13.89 7.73
N LEU A 76 -13.83 -15.12 7.92
CA LEU A 76 -14.68 -16.26 8.32
C LEU A 76 -15.35 -16.01 9.68
N LEU A 77 -14.59 -15.53 10.67
CA LEU A 77 -15.11 -15.28 12.02
C LEU A 77 -16.15 -14.16 12.02
N ILE A 78 -15.91 -13.07 11.28
CA ILE A 78 -16.85 -11.96 11.14
C ILE A 78 -18.16 -12.46 10.50
N GLU A 79 -18.06 -13.20 9.40
CA GLU A 79 -19.21 -13.75 8.69
C GLU A 79 -20.05 -14.71 9.56
N GLN A 80 -19.40 -15.53 10.40
CA GLN A 80 -20.10 -16.39 11.35
C GLN A 80 -20.86 -15.57 12.40
N ARG A 81 -20.21 -14.54 12.97
CA ARG A 81 -20.83 -13.67 13.98
C ARG A 81 -21.96 -12.82 13.41
N LEU A 82 -21.84 -12.32 12.19
CA LEU A 82 -22.91 -11.56 11.54
C LEU A 82 -24.16 -12.42 11.37
N ARG A 83 -24.01 -13.66 10.88
CA ARG A 83 -25.14 -14.59 10.76
C ARG A 83 -25.84 -14.87 12.09
N GLU A 84 -25.07 -15.04 13.17
CA GLU A 84 -25.66 -15.21 14.52
C GLU A 84 -26.47 -13.97 14.94
N ILE A 85 -25.91 -12.77 14.73
CA ILE A 85 -26.57 -11.50 15.10
C ILE A 85 -27.84 -11.26 14.28
N GLU A 86 -27.80 -11.52 12.98
CA GLU A 86 -28.94 -11.36 12.07
C GLU A 86 -30.09 -12.30 12.43
N VAL A 87 -29.78 -13.55 12.79
CA VAL A 87 -30.78 -14.52 13.24
C VAL A 87 -31.42 -14.08 14.56
N VAL A 88 -30.65 -13.54 15.50
CA VAL A 88 -31.17 -13.02 16.77
C VAL A 88 -32.05 -11.79 16.53
N ALA A 89 -31.66 -10.90 15.63
CA ALA A 89 -32.43 -9.70 15.29
C ALA A 89 -33.76 -10.02 14.58
N ALA A 90 -33.81 -11.09 13.77
CA ALA A 90 -35.03 -11.52 13.09
C ALA A 90 -36.03 -12.26 14.03
N ALA A 91 -35.59 -12.66 15.22
CA ALA A 91 -36.42 -13.34 16.22
C ALA A 91 -37.01 -12.37 17.27
N GLN A 92 -36.75 -11.06 17.14
CA GLN A 92 -37.28 -9.97 17.96
C GLN A 92 -38.35 -9.19 17.19
#